data_AF-A0A5E7UVS2-F1
#
_entry.id   AF-A0A5E7UVS2-F1
#
_cell.length_a   1.000
_cell.length_b   1.000
_cell.length_c   1.000
_cell.angle_alpha   90.00
_cell.angle_beta   90.00
_cell.angle_gamma   90.00
#
_symmetry.space_group_name_H-M   'P 1'
#
loop_
_entity.id
_entity.type
_entity.pdbx_description
1 polymer ?
#
loop_
_entity_poly.entity_id
_entity_poly.type
_entity_poly.pdbx_seq_one_letter_code
_entity_poly.pdbx_strand_id
1 'polypeptide(L)' 'MLLPSGETVLAVEQYFVVHVENQTLSSSEWTLHETQVMADHHWWSPHELRFTGETVWPEALVEMLMDAGIFELAA' A
#
# COMPACT_ATOMS: atom_id res chain seq x y z
N MET A 1 5.15 -17.02 6.65
CA MET A 1 5.49 -16.93 5.21
C MET A 1 6.52 -18.01 4.90
N LEU A 2 6.44 -18.65 3.73
CA LEU A 2 7.48 -19.58 3.26
C LEU A 2 8.38 -18.83 2.28
N LEU A 3 9.66 -18.69 2.60
CA LEU A 3 10.62 -18.09 1.69
C LEU A 3 10.89 -19.00 0.48
N PRO A 4 11.36 -18.47 -0.66
CA PRO A 4 11.77 -19.29 -1.80
C PRO A 4 12.84 -20.35 -1.45
N SER A 5 13.57 -20.16 -0.35
CA SER A 5 14.54 -21.12 0.20
C SER A 5 13.90 -22.32 0.90
N GLY A 6 12.59 -22.31 1.17
CA GLY A 6 11.87 -23.34 1.94
C GLY A 6 11.83 -23.07 3.46
N GLU A 7 12.39 -21.96 3.94
CA GLU A 7 12.32 -21.58 5.34
C GLU A 7 10.98 -20.94 5.69
N THR A 8 10.38 -21.36 6.82
CA THR A 8 9.19 -20.68 7.35
C THR A 8 9.62 -19.55 8.26
N VAL A 9 9.24 -18.32 7.89
CA VAL A 9 9.54 -17.12 8.66
C VAL A 9 8.26 -16.45 9.16
N LEU A 10 8.38 -15.81 10.33
CA LEU A 10 7.39 -14.86 10.82
C LEU A 10 7.70 -13.50 10.20
N ALA A 11 6.75 -12.97 9.43
CA ALA A 11 6.79 -11.59 8.96
C ALA A 11 5.94 -10.74 9.90
N VAL A 12 6.53 -9.68 10.46
CA VAL A 12 5.81 -8.67 11.25
C VAL A 12 5.86 -7.38 10.43
N GLU A 13 4.69 -6.92 10.00
CA GLU A 13 4.56 -5.72 9.19
C GLU A 13 4.00 -4.58 10.03
N GLN A 14 4.56 -3.38 9.84
CA GLN A 14 4.14 -2.16 10.52
C GLN A 14 3.86 -1.09 9.47
N TYR A 15 2.69 -0.49 9.55
CA TYR A 15 2.23 0.51 8.60
C TYR A 15 2.17 1.87 9.29
N PHE A 16 2.59 2.91 8.57
CA PHE A 16 2.62 4.29 9.07
C PHE A 16 1.93 5.21 8.07
N VAL A 17 1.22 6.20 8.59
CA VAL A 17 0.55 7.22 7.78
C VAL A 17 1.38 8.50 7.77
N VAL A 18 1.63 9.03 6.58
CA VAL A 18 2.35 10.28 6.37
C VAL A 18 1.45 11.23 5.58
N HIS A 19 1.37 12.48 6.04
CA HIS A 19 0.65 13.54 5.35
C HIS A 19 1.64 14.34 4.48
N VAL A 20 1.32 14.48 3.20
CA VAL A 20 2.14 15.20 2.22
C VAL A 20 1.35 16.33 1.58
N GLU A 21 2.03 17.43 1.27
CA GLU A 21 1.38 18.60 0.64
C GLU A 21 1.14 18.40 -0.86
N ASN A 22 1.92 17.52 -1.51
CA ASN A 22 1.87 17.28 -2.95
C ASN A 22 1.89 15.78 -3.26
N GLN A 23 1.12 15.38 -4.26
CA GLN A 23 0.97 14.02 -4.78
C GLN A 23 1.93 13.71 -5.96
N THR A 24 2.87 14.62 -6.26
CA THR A 24 3.84 14.43 -7.34
C THR A 24 4.81 13.31 -6.98
N LEU A 25 4.86 12.27 -7.81
CA LEU A 25 5.80 11.17 -7.68
C LEU A 25 7.00 11.38 -8.61
N SER A 26 8.18 10.98 -8.14
CA SER A 26 9.41 10.95 -8.95
C SER A 26 10.04 9.57 -8.91
N SER A 27 10.41 9.06 -10.08
CA SER A 27 11.19 7.83 -10.25
C SER A 27 12.67 8.09 -10.56
N SER A 28 13.13 9.35 -10.44
CA SER A 28 14.46 9.78 -10.90
C SER A 28 15.63 9.04 -10.26
N GLU A 29 15.45 8.53 -9.03
CA GLU A 29 16.51 7.85 -8.25
C GLU A 29 16.20 6.36 -8.02
N TRP A 30 15.30 5.75 -8.81
CA TRP A 30 15.01 4.34 -8.68
C TRP A 30 16.23 3.49 -9.05
N THR A 31 16.52 2.52 -8.19
CA THR A 31 17.46 1.45 -8.49
C THR A 31 16.93 0.57 -9.62
N LEU A 32 17.82 -0.22 -10.22
CA LEU A 32 17.44 -1.21 -11.24
C LEU A 32 16.38 -2.19 -10.73
N HIS A 33 16.45 -2.57 -9.45
CA HIS A 33 15.48 -3.48 -8.84
C HIS A 33 14.10 -2.83 -8.67
N GLU A 34 14.04 -1.60 -8.17
CA GLU A 34 12.78 -0.87 -8.00
C GLU A 34 12.06 -0.69 -9.34
N THR A 35 12.80 -0.38 -10.40
CA THR A 35 12.25 -0.25 -11.76
C THR A 35 11.67 -1.56 -12.31
N GLN A 36 12.14 -2.72 -11.83
CA GLN A 36 11.64 -4.03 -12.26
C GLN A 36 10.36 -4.46 -11.54
N VAL A 37 10.16 -3.99 -10.31
CA VAL A 37 9.04 -4.41 -9.46
C VAL A 37 7.94 -3.35 -9.37
N MET A 38 8.29 -2.07 -9.50
CA MET A 38 7.35 -0.95 -9.51
C MET A 38 6.97 -0.61 -10.95
N ALA A 39 5.76 -1.00 -11.35
CA ALA A 39 5.24 -0.73 -12.69
C ALA A 39 4.50 0.61 -12.75
N ASP A 40 3.37 0.70 -12.04
CA ASP A 40 2.47 1.84 -12.06
C ASP A 40 2.11 2.31 -10.65
N HIS A 41 1.51 3.49 -10.55
CA HIS A 41 1.00 4.05 -9.31
C HIS A 41 -0.43 4.57 -9.51
N HIS A 42 -1.22 4.53 -8.45
CA HIS A 42 -2.56 5.12 -8.44
C HIS A 42 -2.84 5.77 -7.08
N TRP A 43 -3.40 6.98 -7.10
CA TRP A 43 -3.92 7.64 -5.90
C TRP A 43 -5.39 7.26 -5.73
N TRP A 44 -5.68 6.36 -4.79
CA TRP A 44 -7.05 5.92 -4.53
C TRP A 44 -7.73 6.80 -3.49
N SER A 45 -8.99 7.13 -3.76
CA SER A 45 -9.95 7.52 -2.72
C SER A 45 -10.35 6.30 -1.88
N PRO A 46 -10.93 6.51 -0.68
CA PRO A 46 -11.41 5.41 0.17
C PRO A 46 -12.43 4.51 -0.54
N HIS A 47 -13.30 5.11 -1.36
CA HIS A 47 -14.32 4.39 -2.11
C HIS A 47 -13.68 3.54 -3.22
N GLU A 48 -12.75 4.10 -3.99
CA GLU A 48 -12.04 3.34 -5.03
C GLU A 48 -11.26 2.18 -4.44
N LEU A 49 -10.59 2.37 -3.30
CA LEU A 49 -9.84 1.31 -2.64
C LEU A 49 -10.74 0.16 -2.13
N ARG A 50 -12.00 0.45 -1.75
CA ARG A 50 -12.97 -0.57 -1.33
C ARG A 50 -13.54 -1.39 -2.48
N PHE A 51 -13.73 -0.75 -3.63
CA PHE A 51 -14.45 -1.34 -4.77
C PHE A 51 -13.56 -1.69 -5.95
N THR A 52 -12.25 -1.46 -5.84
CA THR A 52 -11.31 -1.85 -6.88
C THR A 52 -11.34 -3.36 -7.10
N GLY A 53 -11.27 -3.76 -8.38
CA GLY A 53 -11.07 -5.15 -8.76
C GLY A 53 -9.60 -5.57 -8.74
N GLU A 54 -8.69 -4.65 -8.40
CA GLU A 54 -7.26 -4.91 -8.31
C GLU A 54 -6.90 -5.59 -6.99
N THR A 55 -5.81 -6.36 -6.98
CA THR A 55 -5.31 -7.00 -5.76
C THR A 55 -4.57 -5.98 -4.90
N VAL A 56 -5.17 -5.61 -3.77
CA VAL A 56 -4.60 -4.66 -2.81
C VAL A 56 -4.21 -5.39 -1.53
N TRP A 57 -3.00 -5.12 -1.03
CA TRP A 57 -2.50 -5.59 0.25
C TRP A 57 -2.12 -4.41 1.16
N PRO A 58 -2.25 -4.54 2.49
CA PRO A 58 -2.84 -5.66 3.21
C PRO A 58 -4.36 -5.79 2.93
N GLU A 59 -4.93 -6.98 3.05
CA GLU A 59 -6.37 -7.21 2.78
C GLU A 59 -7.29 -6.28 3.60
N ALA A 60 -6.89 -5.97 4.83
CA ALA A 60 -7.60 -5.07 5.73
C ALA A 60 -7.18 -3.59 5.60
N LEU A 61 -6.48 -3.18 4.54
CA LEU A 61 -5.92 -1.83 4.41
C LEU A 61 -6.97 -0.72 4.62
N VAL A 62 -8.16 -0.88 4.04
CA VAL A 62 -9.25 0.09 4.21
C VAL A 62 -9.68 0.20 5.68
N GLU A 63 -9.88 -0.94 6.35
CA GLU A 63 -10.29 -0.99 7.75
C GLU A 63 -9.22 -0.36 8.65
N MET A 64 -7.95 -0.67 8.40
CA MET A 64 -6.81 -0.09 9.10
C MET A 64 -6.76 1.44 8.96
N LEU A 65 -7.07 1.97 7.77
CA LEU A 65 -7.11 3.41 7.51
C LEU A 65 -8.32 4.09 8.18
N MET A 66 -9.43 3.38 8.34
CA MET A 66 -10.58 3.87 9.12
C MET A 66 -10.28 3.89 10.62
N ASP A 67 -9.69 2.82 11.15
CA ASP A 67 -9.31 2.70 12.57
C ASP A 67 -8.24 3.74 12.95
N ALA A 68 -7.36 4.07 12.01
CA ALA A 68 -6.38 5.15 12.16
C ALA A 68 -6.99 6.57 12.03
N GLY A 69 -8.29 6.69 11.74
CA GLY A 69 -8.98 7.97 11.59
C GLY A 69 -8.61 8.74 10.31
N ILE A 70 -8.10 8.05 9.29
CA ILE A 70 -7.72 8.66 8.00
C ILE A 70 -8.92 8.72 7.06
N PHE A 71 -9.76 7.69 7.09
CA PHE A 71 -10.98 7.61 6.28
C PHE A 71 -12.21 7.83 7.16
N GLU A 72 -12.98 8.88 6.83
CA GLU A 72 -14.29 9.10 7.44
C GLU A 72 -15.33 8.16 6.83
N LEU A 73 -16.18 7.57 7.69
CA LEU A 73 -17.40 6.91 7.22
C LEU A 73 -18.29 8.00 6.62
N ALA A 74 -18.42 8.03 5.29
CA ALA A 74 -19.47 8.82 4.67
C ALA A 74 -20.82 8.33 5.23
N ALA A 75 -21.49 9.20 5.98
CA ALA A 75 -22.81 9.00 6.58
C ALA A 75 -23.91 8.98 5.53
#